data_AF-A0A4Q3W9Z9-F1
#
_entry.id   AF-A0A4Q3W9Z9-F1
#
_cell.length_a   1.000
_cell.length_b   1.000
_cell.length_c   1.000
_cell.angle_alpha   90.00
_cell.angle_beta   90.00
_cell.angle_gamma   90.00
#
_symmetry.space_group_name_H-M   'P 1'
#
loop_
_entity.id
_entity.type
_entity.pdbx_description
1 polymer ?
#
loop_
_entity_poly.entity_id
_entity_poly.type
_entity_poly.pdbx_seq_one_letter_code
_entity_poly.pdbx_strand_id
1 'polypeptide(L)'
;MKLLLAIFCLATTQLPLAAEPPPLGPNFNQTISKEIDGRINSLESTRPYAATVLDYLAQGFFVSDENLDKLVGNMTSLERRNAVMLHGREGQYEESRKLIGDLITHLAERPMAQAQLHRRLSYIFEFMGDTKAQASEAAKALQLVTAHHYAVDQMMVTTQLMQADALVKAGQEKEAEPLYIAAFDYPWWFVRDGAYLMSFTEYYARAAKGLIHVRRGNVKALKEIHFTPGMAITLQPLLDKAIRAAEIAETIAAVTAQTEELQKAAAQKEKGGR
;
A
#
# COMPACT_ATOMS: atom_id res chain seq x y z
N MET A 1 7.10 77.45 -21.78
CA MET A 1 7.11 76.00 -22.08
C MET A 1 8.52 75.47 -21.90
N LYS A 2 8.80 74.73 -20.83
CA LYS A 2 10.05 73.98 -20.61
C LYS A 2 9.65 72.50 -20.51
N LEU A 3 10.17 71.68 -21.42
CA LEU A 3 9.95 70.24 -21.45
C LEU A 3 11.06 69.57 -20.62
N LEU A 4 10.71 68.92 -19.50
CA LEU A 4 11.62 68.10 -18.69
C LEU A 4 11.45 66.65 -19.14
N LEU A 5 12.48 66.07 -19.77
CA LEU A 5 12.56 64.65 -20.07
C LEU A 5 13.13 63.93 -18.85
N ALA A 6 12.30 63.15 -18.15
CA ALA A 6 12.73 62.26 -17.08
C ALA A 6 13.16 60.92 -17.69
N ILE A 7 14.43 60.56 -17.54
CA ILE A 7 14.99 59.26 -17.92
C ILE A 7 14.69 58.28 -16.77
N PHE A 8 13.83 57.29 -17.02
CA PHE A 8 13.61 56.15 -16.13
C PHE A 8 14.75 55.14 -16.36
N CYS A 9 15.65 54.99 -15.37
CA CYS A 9 16.56 53.85 -15.30
C CYS A 9 15.78 52.63 -14.78
N LEU A 10 15.35 51.76 -15.70
CA LEU A 10 14.90 50.41 -15.35
C LEU A 10 16.13 49.58 -14.95
N ALA A 11 16.31 49.38 -13.65
CA ALA A 11 17.22 48.37 -13.13
C ALA A 11 16.60 46.99 -13.40
N THR A 12 17.06 46.32 -14.47
CA THR A 12 16.77 44.90 -14.68
C THR A 12 17.55 44.10 -13.64
N THR A 13 16.87 43.61 -12.61
CA THR A 13 17.36 42.51 -11.79
C THR A 13 17.54 41.30 -12.71
N GLN A 14 18.79 40.95 -13.00
CA GLN A 14 19.11 39.70 -13.67
C GLN A 14 18.61 38.56 -12.78
N LEU A 15 17.54 37.89 -13.23
CA LEU A 15 17.19 36.56 -12.74
C LEU A 15 18.45 35.68 -12.86
N PRO A 16 18.82 34.88 -11.84
CA PRO A 16 19.91 33.94 -11.97
C PRO A 16 19.65 33.07 -13.21
N LEU A 17 20.67 32.92 -14.06
CA LEU A 17 20.61 32.08 -15.26
C LEU A 17 19.90 30.78 -14.91
N ALA A 18 18.85 30.45 -15.67
CA ALA A 18 18.22 29.14 -15.64
C ALA A 18 19.33 28.09 -15.71
N ALA A 19 19.38 27.23 -14.68
CA ALA A 19 20.29 26.09 -14.68
C ALA A 19 20.14 25.35 -16.01
N GLU A 20 21.26 24.92 -16.61
CA GLU A 20 21.21 24.08 -17.81
C GLU A 20 20.20 22.95 -17.59
N PRO A 21 19.34 22.65 -18.59
CA PRO A 21 18.34 21.62 -18.44
C PRO A 21 19.05 20.32 -18.01
N PRO A 22 18.50 19.64 -17.00
CA PRO A 22 19.20 18.52 -16.40
C PRO A 22 19.44 17.44 -17.45
N PRO A 23 20.51 16.64 -17.31
CA PRO A 23 20.74 15.53 -18.23
C PRO A 23 19.54 14.59 -18.18
N LEU A 24 18.76 14.59 -19.27
CA LEU A 24 17.67 13.67 -19.53
C LEU A 24 18.26 12.27 -19.76
N GLY A 25 18.50 11.55 -18.66
CA GLY A 25 19.14 10.25 -18.72
C GLY A 25 18.96 9.46 -17.43
N PRO A 26 19.42 8.20 -17.40
CA PRO A 26 19.27 7.28 -16.26
C PRO A 26 19.90 7.79 -14.94
N ASN A 27 20.67 8.89 -15.01
CA ASN A 27 21.37 9.50 -13.88
C ASN A 27 20.65 10.72 -13.28
N PHE A 28 19.48 11.13 -13.78
CA PHE A 28 18.80 12.36 -13.32
C PHE A 28 18.62 12.42 -11.79
N ASN A 29 18.08 11.36 -11.19
CA ASN A 29 17.88 11.30 -9.74
C ASN A 29 19.20 11.17 -8.95
N GLN A 30 20.24 10.60 -9.55
CA GLN A 30 21.58 10.57 -8.93
C GLN A 30 22.21 11.96 -8.91
N THR A 31 22.06 12.72 -10.00
CA THR A 31 22.49 14.12 -10.08
C THR A 31 21.75 14.95 -9.03
N ILE A 32 20.42 14.79 -8.93
CA ILE A 32 19.65 15.49 -7.90
C ILE A 32 20.16 15.17 -6.49
N SER A 33 20.40 13.89 -6.20
CA SER A 33 20.88 13.47 -4.89
C SER A 33 22.24 14.09 -4.54
N LYS A 34 23.18 14.11 -5.50
CA LYS A 34 24.51 14.72 -5.33
C LYS A 34 24.43 16.22 -5.09
N GLU A 35 23.56 16.92 -5.82
CA GLU A 35 23.33 18.35 -5.62
C GLU A 35 22.74 18.65 -4.24
N ILE A 36 21.80 17.83 -3.76
CA ILE A 36 21.26 17.94 -2.39
C ILE A 36 22.38 17.75 -1.35
N ASP A 37 23.25 16.76 -1.54
CA ASP A 37 24.38 16.49 -0.64
C ASP A 37 25.39 17.64 -0.59
N GLY A 38 25.73 18.21 -1.76
CA GLY A 38 26.65 19.34 -1.86
C GLY A 38 26.15 20.60 -1.14
N ARG A 39 24.84 20.67 -0.81
CA ARG A 39 24.16 21.87 -0.30
C ARG A 39 23.71 21.76 1.16
N ILE A 40 23.91 20.60 1.80
CA ILE A 40 23.41 20.26 3.16
C ILE A 40 23.81 21.24 4.28
N ASN A 41 24.84 22.05 4.07
CA ASN A 41 25.39 22.97 5.06
C ASN A 41 25.01 24.45 4.86
N SER A 42 24.29 24.80 3.78
CA SER A 42 23.94 26.20 3.51
C SER A 42 22.49 26.34 3.06
N LEU A 43 21.71 27.07 3.86
CA LEU A 43 20.32 27.42 3.54
C LEU A 43 20.25 28.30 2.28
N GLU A 44 21.19 29.24 2.14
CA GLU A 44 21.30 30.12 0.97
C GLU A 44 21.48 29.34 -0.33
N SER A 45 22.21 28.22 -0.30
CA SER A 45 22.40 27.36 -1.46
C SER A 45 21.28 26.33 -1.65
N THR A 46 20.62 25.91 -0.56
CA THR A 46 19.56 24.89 -0.60
C THR A 46 18.25 25.46 -1.15
N ARG A 47 17.88 26.70 -0.78
CA ARG A 47 16.65 27.37 -1.25
C ARG A 47 16.52 27.46 -2.77
N PRO A 48 17.49 28.03 -3.52
CA PRO A 48 17.37 28.13 -4.98
C PRO A 48 17.31 26.75 -5.62
N TYR A 49 18.03 25.77 -5.08
CA TYR A 49 18.00 24.42 -5.58
C TYR A 49 16.65 23.72 -5.33
N ALA A 50 15.99 24.00 -4.20
CA ALA A 50 14.64 23.51 -3.96
C ALA A 50 13.62 24.05 -4.98
N ALA A 51 13.75 25.31 -5.38
CA ALA A 51 12.96 25.88 -6.47
C ALA A 51 13.23 25.19 -7.81
N THR A 52 14.48 24.82 -8.10
CA THR A 52 14.82 24.01 -9.28
C THR A 52 14.15 22.64 -9.26
N VAL A 53 14.12 21.97 -8.11
CA VAL A 53 13.43 20.67 -7.97
C VAL A 53 11.92 20.81 -8.16
N LEU A 54 11.31 21.88 -7.67
CA LEU A 54 9.90 22.19 -7.94
C LEU A 54 9.62 22.42 -9.43
N ASP A 55 10.48 23.19 -10.10
CA ASP A 55 10.38 23.44 -11.53
C ASP A 55 10.47 22.13 -12.34
N TYR A 56 11.37 21.22 -11.95
CA TYR A 56 11.44 19.90 -12.56
C TYR A 56 10.15 19.10 -12.39
N LEU A 57 9.56 19.08 -11.19
CA LEU A 57 8.28 18.42 -10.96
C LEU A 57 7.15 19.07 -11.77
N ALA A 58 7.11 20.40 -11.86
CA ALA A 58 6.11 21.13 -12.63
C ALA A 58 6.20 20.85 -14.15
N GLN A 59 7.40 20.56 -14.66
CA GLN A 59 7.64 20.12 -16.03
C GLN A 59 7.35 18.62 -16.26
N GLY A 60 6.91 17.90 -15.22
CA GLY A 60 6.57 16.48 -15.30
C GLY A 60 7.76 15.53 -15.11
N PHE A 61 8.92 16.02 -14.68
CA PHE A 61 10.05 15.15 -14.37
C PHE A 61 9.83 14.38 -13.08
N PHE A 62 10.19 13.09 -13.09
CA PHE A 62 10.15 12.26 -11.91
C PHE A 62 11.37 12.51 -11.01
N VAL A 63 11.13 13.11 -9.84
CA VAL A 63 12.09 13.22 -8.74
C VAL A 63 11.74 12.18 -7.68
N SER A 64 12.67 11.31 -7.28
CA SER A 64 12.40 10.18 -6.38
C SER A 64 11.92 10.61 -4.99
N ASP A 65 11.15 9.74 -4.32
CA ASP A 65 10.63 9.99 -2.96
C ASP A 65 11.78 10.31 -1.99
N GLU A 66 12.91 9.59 -2.09
CA GLU A 66 14.09 9.79 -1.25
C GLU A 66 14.73 11.17 -1.46
N ASN A 67 14.80 11.64 -2.71
CA ASN A 67 15.36 12.96 -3.01
C ASN A 67 14.46 14.08 -2.46
N LEU A 68 13.14 13.94 -2.56
CA LEU A 68 12.20 14.89 -1.98
C LEU A 68 12.29 14.91 -0.45
N ASP A 69 12.30 13.73 0.17
CA ASP A 69 12.41 13.59 1.63
C ASP A 69 13.72 14.18 2.16
N LYS A 70 14.84 13.92 1.45
CA LYS A 70 16.17 14.42 1.78
C LYS A 70 16.27 15.94 1.62
N LEU A 71 15.75 16.50 0.53
CA LEU A 71 15.73 17.94 0.29
C LEU A 71 14.98 18.67 1.42
N VAL A 72 13.77 18.22 1.73
CA VAL A 72 12.97 18.79 2.81
C VAL A 72 13.65 18.61 4.16
N GLY A 73 14.20 17.41 4.44
CA GLY A 73 14.92 17.14 5.68
C GLY A 73 16.13 18.06 5.90
N ASN A 74 16.91 18.32 4.86
CA ASN A 74 18.04 19.24 4.91
C ASN A 74 17.57 20.66 5.21
N MET A 75 16.52 21.11 4.55
CA MET A 75 16.01 22.47 4.73
C MET A 75 15.44 22.69 6.13
N THR A 76 14.62 21.76 6.64
CA THR A 76 14.10 21.81 8.01
C THR A 76 15.24 21.83 9.04
N SER A 77 16.28 21.03 8.84
CA SER A 77 17.46 20.98 9.72
C SER A 77 18.27 22.28 9.70
N LEU A 78 18.46 22.87 8.53
CA LEU A 78 19.15 24.15 8.35
C LEU A 78 18.40 25.30 9.02
N GLU A 79 17.08 25.39 8.82
CA GLU A 79 16.26 26.42 9.48
C GLU A 79 16.26 26.25 11.00
N ARG A 80 16.18 25.01 11.51
CA ARG A 80 16.31 24.74 12.95
C ARG A 80 17.64 25.24 13.50
N ARG A 81 18.76 24.92 12.83
CA ARG A 81 20.10 25.35 13.27
C ARG A 81 20.24 26.87 13.27
N ASN A 82 19.79 27.54 12.21
CA ASN A 82 19.83 28.99 12.10
C ASN A 82 19.01 29.65 13.21
N ALA A 83 17.85 29.10 13.53
CA ALA A 83 16.99 29.68 14.54
C ALA A 83 17.52 29.52 15.97
N VAL A 84 18.23 28.41 16.25
CA VAL A 84 18.97 28.24 17.52
C VAL A 84 20.10 29.26 17.62
N MET A 85 20.84 29.51 16.54
CA MET A 85 21.97 30.45 16.53
C MET A 85 21.55 31.92 16.65
N LEU A 86 20.37 32.29 16.13
CA LEU A 86 19.90 33.67 16.09
C LEU A 86 19.00 34.05 17.28
N HIS A 87 18.79 33.16 18.26
CA HIS A 87 17.94 33.36 19.45
C HIS A 87 16.50 33.85 19.15
N GLY A 88 16.00 33.64 17.93
CA GLY A 88 14.71 34.12 17.46
C GLY A 88 13.78 32.97 17.07
N ARG A 89 12.50 33.07 17.47
CA ARG A 89 11.43 32.14 17.06
C ARG A 89 10.63 32.60 15.84
N GLU A 90 10.80 33.85 15.42
CA GLU A 90 10.09 34.40 14.27
C GLU A 90 10.65 33.85 12.96
N GLY A 91 9.78 33.44 12.03
CA GLY A 91 10.15 32.89 10.71
C GLY A 91 10.72 31.47 10.73
N GLN A 92 10.67 30.75 11.87
CA GLN A 92 11.14 29.36 11.93
C GLN A 92 10.32 28.44 11.02
N TYR A 93 11.01 27.69 10.17
CA TYR A 93 10.44 26.68 9.27
C TYR A 93 9.50 27.22 8.19
N GLU A 94 9.48 28.53 7.94
CA GLU A 94 8.57 29.13 6.94
C GLU A 94 8.90 28.62 5.54
N GLU A 95 10.19 28.57 5.18
CA GLU A 95 10.64 28.11 3.87
C GLU A 95 10.35 26.61 3.71
N SER A 96 10.64 25.81 4.74
CA SER A 96 10.37 24.36 4.72
C SER A 96 8.89 24.07 4.58
N ARG A 97 8.03 24.82 5.29
CA ARG A 97 6.59 24.67 5.15
C ARG A 97 6.11 25.02 3.74
N LYS A 98 6.57 26.15 3.20
CA LYS A 98 6.19 26.60 1.87
C LYS A 98 6.61 25.58 0.82
N LEU A 99 7.88 25.15 0.84
CA LEU A 99 8.38 24.11 -0.06
C LEU A 99 7.57 22.83 0.05
N ILE A 100 7.29 22.35 1.27
CA ILE A 100 6.51 21.12 1.44
C ILE A 100 5.09 21.29 0.86
N GLY A 101 4.44 22.42 1.11
CA GLY A 101 3.13 22.74 0.55
C GLY A 101 3.15 22.71 -0.97
N ASP A 102 4.12 23.38 -1.59
CA ASP A 102 4.29 23.41 -3.05
C ASP A 102 4.55 22.00 -3.60
N LEU A 103 5.45 21.22 -2.98
CA LEU A 103 5.75 19.84 -3.36
C LEU A 103 4.50 18.95 -3.34
N ILE A 104 3.67 19.03 -2.30
CA ILE A 104 2.46 18.20 -2.16
C ILE A 104 1.51 18.39 -3.36
N THR A 105 1.40 19.60 -3.91
CA THR A 105 0.53 19.88 -5.06
C THR A 105 0.96 19.15 -6.34
N HIS A 106 2.23 18.81 -6.45
CA HIS A 106 2.81 18.09 -7.60
C HIS A 106 2.85 16.56 -7.40
N LEU A 107 2.37 16.05 -6.25
CA LEU A 107 2.49 14.63 -5.88
C LEU A 107 1.16 13.89 -5.86
N ALA A 108 0.13 14.36 -6.57
CA ALA A 108 -1.22 13.77 -6.56
C ALA A 108 -1.23 12.25 -6.82
N GLU A 109 -0.33 11.75 -7.67
CA GLU A 109 -0.22 10.33 -8.02
C GLU A 109 0.74 9.53 -7.12
N ARG A 110 1.30 10.17 -6.08
CA ARG A 110 2.33 9.61 -5.18
C ARG A 110 1.89 9.72 -3.72
N PRO A 111 0.87 8.97 -3.29
CA PRO A 111 0.26 9.10 -1.96
C PRO A 111 1.25 8.85 -0.82
N MET A 112 2.24 7.97 -1.00
CA MET A 112 3.27 7.72 0.01
C MET A 112 4.23 8.90 0.17
N ALA A 113 4.65 9.53 -0.92
CA ALA A 113 5.45 10.75 -0.87
C ALA A 113 4.68 11.90 -0.19
N GLN A 114 3.40 12.08 -0.54
CA GLN A 114 2.53 13.05 0.13
C GLN A 114 2.41 12.77 1.63
N ALA A 115 2.21 11.51 2.03
CA ALA A 115 2.10 11.14 3.43
C ALA A 115 3.38 11.46 4.23
N GLN A 116 4.56 11.20 3.65
CA GLN A 116 5.85 11.55 4.25
C GLN A 116 5.98 13.05 4.45
N LEU A 117 5.57 13.85 3.45
CA LEU A 117 5.58 15.31 3.52
C LEU A 117 4.59 15.88 4.54
N HIS A 118 3.36 15.36 4.60
CA HIS A 118 2.38 15.72 5.64
C HIS A 118 2.89 15.36 7.05
N ARG A 119 3.55 14.21 7.22
CA ARG A 119 4.21 13.84 8.48
C ARG A 119 5.29 14.86 8.86
N ARG A 120 6.08 15.33 7.90
CA ARG A 120 7.10 16.38 8.15
C ARG A 120 6.47 17.73 8.53
N LEU A 121 5.37 18.14 7.88
CA LEU A 121 4.61 19.32 8.30
C LEU A 121 4.11 19.18 9.73
N SER A 122 3.59 18.00 10.11
CA SER A 122 3.14 17.74 11.48
C SER A 122 4.27 17.99 12.50
N TYR A 123 5.47 17.46 12.26
CA TYR A 123 6.63 17.74 13.12
C TYR A 123 7.03 19.22 13.16
N ILE A 124 6.96 19.92 12.03
CA ILE A 124 7.23 21.36 12.01
C ILE A 124 6.22 22.11 12.89
N PHE A 125 4.92 21.81 12.75
CA PHE A 125 3.88 22.44 13.55
C PHE A 125 3.99 22.13 15.04
N GLU A 126 4.46 20.93 15.40
CA GLU A 126 4.82 20.58 16.78
C GLU A 126 5.88 21.54 17.34
N PHE A 127 6.97 21.77 16.61
CA PHE A 127 8.03 22.69 17.04
C PHE A 127 7.56 24.15 17.11
N MET A 128 6.58 24.53 16.29
CA MET A 128 5.96 25.86 16.33
C MET A 128 4.91 26.00 17.45
N GLY A 129 4.52 24.91 18.10
CA GLY A 129 3.45 24.89 19.11
C GLY A 129 2.03 24.99 18.53
N ASP A 130 1.85 24.80 17.23
CA ASP A 130 0.53 24.78 16.58
C ASP A 130 -0.05 23.36 16.58
N THR A 131 -0.61 22.98 17.73
CA THR A 131 -1.16 21.62 17.95
C THR A 131 -2.33 21.30 17.03
N LYS A 132 -3.10 22.31 16.59
CA LYS A 132 -4.22 22.12 15.67
C LYS A 132 -3.73 21.76 14.28
N ALA A 133 -2.76 22.51 13.75
CA ALA A 133 -2.16 22.20 12.45
C ALA A 133 -1.38 20.87 12.51
N GLN A 134 -0.63 20.62 13.58
CA GLN A 134 0.05 19.35 13.81
C GLN A 134 -0.90 18.15 13.67
N ALA A 135 -2.03 18.17 14.40
CA ALA A 135 -3.01 17.10 14.38
C ALA A 135 -3.67 16.94 13.00
N SER A 136 -3.97 18.05 12.32
CA SER A 136 -4.55 18.03 10.97
C SER A 136 -3.61 17.36 9.96
N GLU A 137 -2.34 17.73 9.96
CA GLU A 137 -1.34 17.16 9.04
C GLU A 137 -1.03 15.70 9.35
N ALA A 138 -0.98 15.33 10.64
CA ALA A 138 -0.85 13.93 11.05
C ALA A 138 -2.03 13.06 10.56
N ALA A 139 -3.25 13.58 10.65
CA ALA A 139 -4.45 12.89 10.18
C ALA A 139 -4.42 12.65 8.66
N LYS A 140 -3.99 13.66 7.87
CA LYS A 140 -3.81 13.51 6.42
C LYS A 140 -2.77 12.45 6.07
N ALA A 141 -1.61 12.47 6.74
CA ALA A 141 -0.57 11.46 6.54
C ALA A 141 -1.09 10.05 6.86
N LEU A 142 -1.77 9.88 7.99
CA LEU A 142 -2.35 8.60 8.39
C LEU A 142 -3.39 8.10 7.39
N GLN A 143 -4.26 8.99 6.90
CA GLN A 143 -5.28 8.65 5.90
C GLN A 143 -4.64 8.11 4.61
N LEU A 144 -3.61 8.81 4.09
CA LEU A 144 -2.90 8.41 2.87
C LEU A 144 -2.18 7.06 3.04
N VAL A 145 -1.46 6.85 4.14
CA VAL A 145 -0.78 5.57 4.44
C VAL A 145 -1.79 4.43 4.57
N THR A 146 -2.89 4.67 5.28
CA THR A 146 -3.93 3.66 5.48
C THR A 146 -4.57 3.25 4.16
N ALA A 147 -4.93 4.21 3.30
CA ALA A 147 -5.48 3.91 1.98
C ALA A 147 -4.49 3.15 1.10
N HIS A 148 -3.20 3.54 1.10
CA HIS A 148 -2.17 2.83 0.35
C HIS A 148 -1.97 1.40 0.86
N HIS A 149 -1.94 1.20 2.18
CA HIS A 149 -1.82 -0.12 2.78
C HIS A 149 -2.98 -1.04 2.36
N TYR A 150 -4.22 -0.55 2.39
CA TYR A 150 -5.35 -1.34 1.91
C TYR A 150 -5.24 -1.71 0.43
N ALA A 151 -4.77 -0.81 -0.43
CA ALA A 151 -4.56 -1.12 -1.85
C ALA A 151 -3.51 -2.22 -2.06
N VAL A 152 -2.39 -2.16 -1.32
CA VAL A 152 -1.35 -3.21 -1.35
C VAL A 152 -1.92 -4.54 -0.87
N ASP A 153 -2.66 -4.55 0.23
CA ASP A 153 -3.24 -5.75 0.79
C ASP A 153 -4.29 -6.38 -0.13
N GLN A 154 -5.13 -5.58 -0.79
CA GLN A 154 -6.07 -6.06 -1.81
C GLN A 154 -5.33 -6.75 -2.96
N MET A 155 -4.24 -6.14 -3.46
CA MET A 155 -3.45 -6.71 -4.53
C MET A 155 -2.81 -8.05 -4.11
N MET A 156 -2.27 -8.10 -2.89
CA MET A 156 -1.70 -9.33 -2.33
C MET A 156 -2.74 -10.45 -2.23
N VAL A 157 -3.87 -10.20 -1.56
CA VAL A 157 -4.93 -11.20 -1.36
C VAL A 157 -5.50 -11.64 -2.71
N THR A 158 -5.76 -10.71 -3.63
CA THR A 158 -6.27 -11.07 -4.97
C THR A 158 -5.29 -11.93 -5.74
N THR A 159 -3.99 -11.61 -5.69
CA THR A 159 -2.95 -12.38 -6.37
C THR A 159 -2.84 -13.80 -5.78
N GLN A 160 -2.89 -13.93 -4.46
CA GLN A 160 -2.92 -15.23 -3.78
C GLN A 160 -4.14 -16.07 -4.21
N LEU A 161 -5.33 -15.47 -4.28
CA LEU A 161 -6.54 -16.17 -4.74
C LEU A 161 -6.46 -16.55 -6.23
N MET A 162 -5.89 -15.70 -7.08
CA MET A 162 -5.65 -16.03 -8.49
C MET A 162 -4.68 -17.20 -8.64
N GLN A 163 -3.61 -17.23 -7.84
CA GLN A 163 -2.67 -18.35 -7.80
C GLN A 163 -3.34 -19.63 -7.31
N ALA A 164 -4.13 -19.58 -6.23
CA ALA A 164 -4.88 -20.71 -5.72
C ALA A 164 -5.84 -21.29 -6.79
N ASP A 165 -6.60 -20.42 -7.45
CA ASP A 165 -7.52 -20.82 -8.53
C ASP A 165 -6.78 -21.46 -9.72
N ALA A 166 -5.58 -20.96 -10.06
CA ALA A 166 -4.75 -21.53 -11.11
C ALA A 166 -4.23 -22.93 -10.73
N LEU A 167 -3.79 -23.12 -9.48
CA LEU A 167 -3.35 -24.42 -8.95
C LEU A 167 -4.49 -25.45 -8.93
N VAL A 168 -5.70 -25.04 -8.53
CA VAL A 168 -6.89 -25.92 -8.61
C VAL A 168 -7.13 -26.36 -10.06
N LYS A 169 -7.08 -25.44 -11.03
CA LYS A 169 -7.27 -25.79 -12.46
C LYS A 169 -6.18 -26.72 -12.98
N ALA A 170 -4.99 -26.70 -12.40
CA ALA A 170 -3.88 -27.58 -12.72
C ALA A 170 -3.95 -28.94 -11.98
N GLY A 171 -4.94 -29.18 -11.11
CA GLY A 171 -5.04 -30.39 -10.29
C GLY A 171 -4.01 -30.44 -9.15
N GLN A 172 -3.55 -29.28 -8.68
CA GLN A 172 -2.62 -29.13 -7.56
C GLN A 172 -3.36 -28.61 -6.31
N GLU A 173 -4.44 -29.28 -5.92
CA GLU A 173 -5.33 -28.80 -4.84
C GLU A 173 -4.62 -28.68 -3.48
N LYS A 174 -3.63 -29.56 -3.22
CA LYS A 174 -2.81 -29.50 -1.99
C LYS A 174 -1.98 -28.22 -1.89
N GLU A 175 -1.50 -27.69 -3.00
CA GLU A 175 -0.75 -26.44 -3.05
C GLU A 175 -1.68 -25.22 -3.01
N ALA A 176 -2.90 -25.35 -3.54
CA ALA A 176 -3.91 -24.30 -3.51
C ALA A 176 -4.49 -24.06 -2.11
N GLU A 177 -4.67 -25.12 -1.32
CA GLU A 177 -5.29 -25.07 0.02
C GLU A 177 -4.70 -23.98 0.94
N PRO A 178 -3.38 -23.93 1.21
CA PRO A 178 -2.81 -22.93 2.11
C PRO A 178 -3.01 -21.49 1.62
N LEU A 179 -3.13 -21.26 0.30
CA LEU A 179 -3.39 -19.93 -0.25
C LEU A 179 -4.82 -19.47 0.01
N TYR A 180 -5.80 -20.38 -0.04
CA TYR A 180 -7.16 -20.03 0.39
C TYR A 180 -7.22 -19.77 1.89
N ILE A 181 -6.53 -20.58 2.71
CA ILE A 181 -6.47 -20.38 4.17
C ILE A 181 -5.86 -19.01 4.51
N ALA A 182 -4.78 -18.60 3.84
CA ALA A 182 -4.14 -17.31 4.06
C ALA A 182 -5.10 -16.11 3.91
N ALA A 183 -6.09 -16.21 3.03
CA ALA A 183 -7.10 -15.16 2.87
C ALA A 183 -8.10 -15.08 4.05
N PHE A 184 -8.28 -16.15 4.83
CA PHE A 184 -9.08 -16.12 6.07
C PHE A 184 -8.32 -15.46 7.23
N ASP A 185 -7.00 -15.63 7.27
CA ASP A 185 -6.14 -15.10 8.34
C ASP A 185 -5.90 -13.60 8.20
N TYR A 186 -6.23 -13.01 7.05
CA TYR A 186 -6.13 -11.57 6.85
C TYR A 186 -7.08 -10.82 7.82
N PRO A 187 -6.60 -9.82 8.59
CA PRO A 187 -7.36 -9.21 9.67
C PRO A 187 -8.34 -8.13 9.18
N TRP A 188 -9.28 -8.52 8.31
CA TRP A 188 -10.20 -7.62 7.60
C TRP A 188 -11.13 -6.81 8.52
N TRP A 189 -11.33 -7.21 9.77
CA TRP A 189 -12.11 -6.46 10.75
C TRP A 189 -11.48 -5.11 11.16
N PHE A 190 -10.21 -4.87 10.83
CA PHE A 190 -9.58 -3.55 10.98
C PHE A 190 -9.87 -2.60 9.82
N VAL A 191 -10.38 -3.10 8.68
CA VAL A 191 -10.69 -2.27 7.51
C VAL A 191 -11.93 -1.44 7.82
N ARG A 192 -11.72 -0.13 7.99
CA ARG A 192 -12.79 0.84 8.31
C ARG A 192 -13.39 1.51 7.09
N ASP A 193 -12.68 1.49 5.96
CA ASP A 193 -13.18 2.07 4.71
C ASP A 193 -14.17 1.11 4.05
N GLY A 194 -15.37 1.61 3.77
CA GLY A 194 -16.48 0.79 3.25
C GLY A 194 -16.19 0.14 1.90
N ALA A 195 -15.50 0.83 0.98
CA ALA A 195 -15.20 0.29 -0.34
C ALA A 195 -14.18 -0.86 -0.25
N TYR A 196 -13.16 -0.70 0.59
CA TYR A 196 -12.18 -1.75 0.85
C TYR A 196 -12.81 -2.93 1.59
N LEU A 197 -13.65 -2.65 2.60
CA LEU A 197 -14.35 -3.69 3.37
C LEU A 197 -15.22 -4.58 2.47
N MET A 198 -15.94 -3.99 1.50
CA MET A 198 -16.72 -4.77 0.53
C MET A 198 -15.82 -5.69 -0.30
N SER A 199 -14.71 -5.19 -0.81
CA SER A 199 -13.77 -5.98 -1.61
C SER A 199 -13.16 -7.15 -0.83
N PHE A 200 -12.70 -6.91 0.41
CA PHE A 200 -12.19 -7.98 1.27
C PHE A 200 -13.27 -9.00 1.63
N THR A 201 -14.52 -8.57 1.79
CA THR A 201 -15.67 -9.48 1.99
C THR A 201 -15.87 -10.40 0.78
N GLU A 202 -15.74 -9.88 -0.43
CA GLU A 202 -15.81 -10.68 -1.66
C GLU A 202 -14.63 -11.67 -1.77
N TYR A 203 -13.43 -11.24 -1.41
CA TYR A 203 -12.24 -12.10 -1.39
C TYR A 203 -12.39 -13.23 -0.37
N TYR A 204 -12.91 -12.93 0.83
CA TYR A 204 -13.25 -13.94 1.83
C TYR A 204 -14.26 -14.96 1.27
N ALA A 205 -15.33 -14.48 0.62
CA ALA A 205 -16.33 -15.36 0.03
C ALA A 205 -15.75 -16.26 -1.07
N ARG A 206 -14.86 -15.72 -1.91
CA ARG A 206 -14.14 -16.48 -2.94
C ARG A 206 -13.22 -17.52 -2.33
N ALA A 207 -12.43 -17.14 -1.33
CA ALA A 207 -11.53 -18.03 -0.60
C ALA A 207 -12.29 -19.21 0.01
N ALA A 208 -13.42 -18.93 0.66
CA ALA A 208 -14.25 -19.96 1.26
C ALA A 208 -14.80 -20.96 0.23
N LYS A 209 -15.29 -20.47 -0.91
CA LYS A 209 -15.76 -21.36 -1.99
C LYS A 209 -14.63 -22.22 -2.55
N GLY A 210 -13.44 -21.63 -2.72
CA GLY A 210 -12.24 -22.36 -3.14
C GLY A 210 -11.82 -23.43 -2.13
N LEU A 211 -11.81 -23.10 -0.84
CA LEU A 211 -11.45 -24.04 0.23
C LEU A 211 -12.44 -25.20 0.36
N ILE A 212 -13.76 -24.93 0.26
CA ILE A 212 -14.78 -25.98 0.20
C ILE A 212 -14.55 -26.91 -0.99
N HIS A 213 -14.18 -26.36 -2.14
CA HIS A 213 -13.92 -27.13 -3.35
C HIS A 213 -12.68 -28.03 -3.19
N VAL A 214 -11.57 -27.47 -2.70
CA VAL A 214 -10.30 -28.20 -2.48
C VAL A 214 -10.46 -29.32 -1.46
N ARG A 215 -11.25 -29.11 -0.40
CA ARG A 215 -11.51 -30.11 0.64
C ARG A 215 -12.64 -31.08 0.30
N ARG A 216 -13.17 -31.05 -0.92
CA ARG A 216 -14.31 -31.88 -1.32
C ARG A 216 -13.98 -33.36 -1.15
N GLY A 217 -14.87 -34.09 -0.47
CA GLY A 217 -14.70 -35.51 -0.19
C GLY A 217 -13.93 -35.82 1.10
N ASN A 218 -13.41 -34.80 1.80
CA ASN A 218 -12.82 -34.96 3.13
C ASN A 218 -13.75 -34.35 4.18
N VAL A 219 -14.61 -35.17 4.79
CA VAL A 219 -15.61 -34.72 5.77
C VAL A 219 -14.96 -34.00 6.96
N LYS A 220 -13.83 -34.53 7.45
CA LYS A 220 -13.12 -33.95 8.60
C LYS A 220 -12.60 -32.54 8.27
N ALA A 221 -11.91 -32.37 7.15
CA ALA A 221 -11.36 -31.08 6.75
C ALA A 221 -12.46 -30.04 6.44
N LEU A 222 -13.61 -30.46 5.90
CA LEU A 222 -14.75 -29.57 5.69
C LEU A 222 -15.33 -29.07 7.01
N LYS A 223 -15.45 -29.92 8.03
CA LYS A 223 -15.99 -29.54 9.36
C LYS A 223 -15.09 -28.56 10.13
N GLU A 224 -13.81 -28.46 9.75
CA GLU A 224 -12.85 -27.50 10.30
C GLU A 224 -12.99 -26.09 9.70
N ILE A 225 -13.82 -25.91 8.65
CA ILE A 225 -14.08 -24.59 8.08
C ILE A 225 -15.09 -23.85 8.97
N HIS A 226 -14.68 -22.70 9.50
CA HIS A 226 -15.53 -21.83 10.28
C HIS A 226 -15.67 -20.46 9.60
N PHE A 227 -16.91 -19.97 9.50
CA PHE A 227 -17.20 -18.64 8.96
C PHE A 227 -17.46 -17.64 10.07
N THR A 228 -17.07 -16.39 9.83
CA THR A 228 -17.52 -15.28 10.68
C THR A 228 -19.03 -15.10 10.58
N PRO A 229 -19.70 -14.55 11.61
CA PRO A 229 -21.17 -14.52 11.67
C PRO A 229 -21.84 -13.91 10.43
N GLY A 230 -21.28 -12.82 9.89
CA GLY A 230 -21.82 -12.17 8.69
C GLY A 230 -21.72 -13.05 7.43
N MET A 231 -20.62 -13.80 7.30
CA MET A 231 -20.37 -14.66 6.14
C MET A 231 -21.07 -16.01 6.23
N ALA A 232 -21.33 -16.49 7.45
CA ALA A 232 -22.02 -17.77 7.69
C ALA A 232 -23.40 -17.81 7.05
N ILE A 233 -24.14 -16.70 7.03
CA ILE A 233 -25.49 -16.63 6.43
C ILE A 233 -25.45 -17.08 4.96
N THR A 234 -24.43 -16.66 4.22
CA THR A 234 -24.32 -16.95 2.79
C THR A 234 -23.55 -18.24 2.50
N LEU A 235 -22.52 -18.55 3.29
CA LEU A 235 -21.57 -19.62 2.98
C LEU A 235 -21.86 -20.93 3.72
N GLN A 236 -22.49 -20.90 4.90
CA GLN A 236 -22.80 -22.11 5.66
C GLN A 236 -23.65 -23.10 4.87
N PRO A 237 -24.69 -22.69 4.12
CA PRO A 237 -25.48 -23.63 3.32
C PRO A 237 -24.64 -24.36 2.24
N LEU A 238 -23.62 -23.70 1.69
CA LEU A 238 -22.70 -24.31 0.72
C LEU A 238 -21.79 -25.35 1.39
N LEU A 239 -21.27 -25.01 2.58
CA LEU A 239 -20.44 -25.91 3.37
C LEU A 239 -21.23 -27.15 3.81
N ASP A 240 -22.44 -26.97 4.36
CA ASP A 240 -23.30 -28.07 4.81
C ASP A 240 -23.69 -29.01 3.66
N LYS A 241 -23.87 -28.46 2.46
CA LYS A 241 -24.12 -29.26 1.25
C LYS A 241 -22.89 -30.09 0.87
N ALA A 242 -21.68 -29.52 0.95
CA ALA A 242 -20.44 -30.23 0.66
C ALA A 242 -20.16 -31.33 1.68
N ILE A 243 -20.37 -31.06 2.97
CA ILE A 243 -20.24 -32.04 4.07
C ILE A 243 -21.17 -33.24 3.82
N ARG A 244 -22.46 -32.98 3.59
CA ARG A 244 -23.44 -34.05 3.32
C ARG A 244 -23.07 -34.89 2.09
N ALA A 245 -22.62 -34.25 1.02
CA ALA A 245 -22.18 -34.97 -0.18
C ALA A 245 -20.98 -35.88 0.09
N ALA A 246 -20.01 -35.43 0.90
CA ALA A 246 -18.85 -36.21 1.28
C ALA A 246 -19.23 -37.39 2.21
N GLU A 247 -20.11 -37.18 3.19
CA GLU A 247 -20.60 -38.25 4.09
C GLU A 247 -21.35 -39.35 3.33
N ILE A 248 -22.19 -38.98 2.35
CA ILE A 248 -22.87 -39.94 1.48
C ILE A 248 -21.85 -40.74 0.66
N ALA A 249 -20.84 -40.08 0.10
CA ALA A 249 -19.79 -40.76 -0.68
C ALA A 249 -18.98 -41.75 0.17
N GLU A 250 -18.61 -41.37 1.40
CA GLU A 250 -17.94 -42.25 2.36
C GLU A 250 -18.81 -43.47 2.71
N THR A 251 -20.11 -43.25 2.90
CA THR A 251 -21.07 -44.34 3.21
C THR A 251 -21.22 -45.31 2.05
N ILE A 252 -21.34 -44.80 0.81
CA ILE A 252 -21.39 -45.63 -0.40
C ILE A 252 -20.11 -46.47 -0.51
N ALA A 253 -18.94 -45.86 -0.35
CA ALA A 253 -17.66 -46.56 -0.41
C ALA A 253 -17.55 -47.67 0.64
N ALA A 254 -17.99 -47.41 1.88
CA ALA A 254 -17.98 -48.40 2.96
C ALA A 254 -18.90 -49.60 2.66
N VAL A 255 -20.13 -49.34 2.17
CA VAL A 255 -21.09 -50.39 1.80
C VAL A 255 -20.57 -51.21 0.60
N THR A 256 -19.98 -50.56 -0.40
CA THR A 256 -19.39 -51.26 -1.55
C THR A 256 -18.24 -52.18 -1.11
N ALA A 257 -17.31 -51.68 -0.28
CA ALA A 257 -16.21 -52.47 0.25
C ALA A 257 -16.70 -53.69 1.04
N GLN A 258 -17.68 -53.50 1.93
CA GLN A 258 -18.28 -54.59 2.70
C GLN A 258 -18.95 -55.63 1.79
N THR A 259 -19.63 -55.19 0.73
CA THR A 259 -20.29 -56.08 -0.23
C THR A 259 -19.26 -56.92 -1.01
N GLU A 260 -18.15 -56.33 -1.43
CA GLU A 260 -17.05 -57.04 -2.10
C GLU A 260 -16.39 -58.07 -1.18
N GLU A 261 -16.20 -57.75 0.10
CA GLU A 261 -15.67 -58.69 1.09
C GLU A 261 -16.60 -59.89 1.30
N LEU A 262 -17.90 -59.65 1.41
CA LEU A 262 -18.90 -60.71 1.54
C LEU A 262 -18.94 -61.63 0.31
N GLN A 263 -18.83 -61.06 -0.90
CA GLN A 263 -18.76 -61.84 -2.14
C GLN A 263 -17.49 -62.70 -2.21
N LYS A 264 -16.32 -62.16 -1.84
CA LYS A 264 -15.06 -62.91 -1.78
C LYS A 264 -15.14 -64.06 -0.77
N ALA A 265 -15.72 -63.80 0.41
CA ALA A 265 -15.89 -64.82 1.44
C ALA A 265 -16.84 -65.94 0.99
N ALA A 266 -17.93 -65.62 0.28
CA ALA A 266 -18.84 -66.61 -0.30
C ALA A 266 -18.14 -67.49 -1.34
N ALA A 267 -17.39 -66.89 -2.27
CA ALA A 267 -16.65 -67.63 -3.31
C ALA A 267 -15.55 -68.55 -2.74
N GLN A 268 -14.94 -68.20 -1.60
CA GLN A 268 -13.96 -69.06 -0.92
C GLN A 268 -14.62 -70.26 -0.23
N LYS A 269 -15.80 -70.08 0.37
CA LYS A 269 -16.57 -71.19 0.97
C LYS A 269 -17.00 -72.22 -0.08
N GLU A 270 -17.35 -71.79 -1.29
CA GLU A 270 -17.69 -72.71 -2.38
C GLU A 270 -16.49 -73.53 -2.90
N LYS A 271 -15.26 -73.03 -2.77
CA LYS A 271 -14.03 -73.76 -3.18
C LYS A 271 -13.50 -74.73 -2.13
N GLY A 272 -13.78 -74.52 -0.84
CA GLY A 272 -13.33 -75.38 0.26
C GLY A 272 -14.28 -76.52 0.64
N GLY A 273 -15.47 -76.57 0.04
CA GLY A 273 -16.51 -77.59 0.30
C GLY A 273 -16.57 -78.74 -0.71
N ARG A 274 -15.55 -78.90 -1.56
CA ARG A 274 -15.34 -80.07 -2.43
C ARG A 274 -14.13 -80.86 -1.93
#